data_AF-A0A929X4C5-F1
#
_entry.id   AF-A0A929X4C5-F1
#
_cell.length_a   1.000
_cell.length_b   1.000
_cell.length_c   1.000
_cell.angle_alpha   90.00
_cell.angle_beta   90.00
_cell.angle_gamma   90.00
#
_symmetry.space_group_name_H-M   'P 1'
#
loop_
_entity.id
_entity.type
_entity.pdbx_description
1 polymer ?
#
loop_
_entity_poly.entity_id
_entity_poly.type
_entity_poly.pdbx_seq_one_letter_code
_entity_poly.pdbx_strand_id
1 'polypeptide(L)'
;TTIIFQADTWLKACEYLGKLRIEAIKQLDLLKGKEDELAFCFVIDMPLFEEGDDGELGATHHPFTKPTDKDIEFVKKLGNKIANGEKMTNEEREQLLEVKSDSYDIVLNGYELGGGSIRIHDAELQHAIFALLGLSEQQIQERFGHLLKCFAYGVPPHGGCAFGLDRIVMLYQNMENIREVILFPKNQKYRDLMLNAPSDIGEGLIHELGLEVLPQEE
;
A
#
# COMPACT_ATOMS: atom_id res chain seq x y z
N THR A 1 -27.19 -27.04 -11.80
CA THR A 1 -26.56 -25.72 -11.53
C THR A 1 -26.39 -25.58 -10.05
N THR A 2 -25.15 -25.46 -9.57
CA THR A 2 -24.86 -25.18 -8.16
C THR A 2 -24.72 -23.67 -7.98
N ILE A 3 -25.40 -23.11 -6.98
CA ILE A 3 -25.30 -21.69 -6.62
C ILE A 3 -24.78 -21.62 -5.19
N ILE A 4 -23.77 -20.80 -4.96
CA ILE A 4 -23.12 -20.64 -3.67
C ILE A 4 -23.42 -19.22 -3.16
N PHE A 5 -23.76 -19.12 -1.87
CA PHE A 5 -24.04 -17.86 -1.19
C PHE A 5 -23.09 -17.72 0.00
N GLN A 6 -22.63 -16.49 0.24
CA GLN A 6 -21.92 -16.09 1.45
C GLN A 6 -22.70 -14.93 2.09
N ALA A 7 -22.92 -14.98 3.39
CA ALA A 7 -23.60 -13.93 4.14
C ALA A 7 -22.69 -13.44 5.27
N ASP A 8 -22.10 -12.26 5.08
CA ASP A 8 -21.22 -11.58 6.03
C ASP A 8 -21.26 -10.06 5.73
N THR A 9 -20.47 -9.27 6.45
CA THR A 9 -20.07 -7.92 6.06
C THR A 9 -19.62 -7.88 4.60
N TRP A 10 -19.87 -6.75 3.93
CA TRP A 10 -19.58 -6.59 2.51
C TRP A 10 -18.15 -7.00 2.15
N LEU A 11 -17.16 -6.54 2.92
CA LEU A 11 -15.74 -6.82 2.66
C LEU A 11 -15.42 -8.32 2.78
N LYS A 12 -15.84 -8.98 3.87
CA LYS A 12 -15.61 -10.42 4.07
C LYS A 12 -16.33 -11.26 3.01
N ALA A 13 -17.55 -10.88 2.64
CA ALA A 13 -18.30 -11.56 1.59
C ALA A 13 -17.58 -11.48 0.23
N CYS A 14 -17.11 -10.28 -0.15
CA CYS A 14 -16.32 -10.06 -1.35
C CYS A 14 -15.00 -10.85 -1.33
N GLU A 15 -14.28 -10.86 -0.20
CA GLU A 15 -13.01 -11.57 -0.06
C GLU A 15 -13.18 -13.09 -0.22
N TYR A 16 -14.12 -13.69 0.52
CA TYR A 16 -14.32 -15.14 0.50
C TYR A 16 -14.88 -15.63 -0.83
N LEU A 17 -15.90 -14.96 -1.40
CA LEU A 17 -16.43 -15.33 -2.71
C LEU A 17 -15.42 -15.05 -3.82
N GLY A 18 -14.59 -14.02 -3.68
CA GLY A 18 -13.47 -13.75 -4.59
C GLY A 18 -12.46 -14.89 -4.62
N LYS A 19 -12.01 -15.36 -3.46
CA LYS A 19 -11.10 -16.52 -3.33
C LYS A 19 -11.73 -17.79 -3.89
N LEU A 20 -12.98 -18.07 -3.53
CA LEU A 20 -13.73 -19.23 -4.03
C LEU A 20 -13.89 -19.19 -5.56
N ARG A 21 -14.14 -18.01 -6.14
CA ARG A 21 -14.22 -17.84 -7.60
C ARG A 21 -12.92 -18.23 -8.28
N ILE A 22 -11.78 -17.78 -7.76
CA ILE A 22 -10.46 -18.12 -8.31
C ILE A 22 -10.21 -19.63 -8.20
N GLU A 23 -10.55 -20.24 -7.07
CA GLU A 23 -10.39 -21.68 -6.88
C GLU A 23 -11.29 -22.50 -7.80
N ALA A 24 -12.56 -22.10 -7.97
CA ALA A 24 -13.49 -22.75 -8.88
C ALA A 24 -13.04 -22.65 -10.34
N ILE A 25 -12.46 -21.51 -10.75
CA ILE A 25 -11.88 -21.34 -12.09
C ILE A 25 -10.77 -22.38 -12.33
N LYS A 26 -9.90 -22.61 -11.33
CA LYS A 26 -8.82 -23.61 -11.40
C LYS A 26 -9.37 -25.03 -11.45
N GLN A 27 -10.24 -25.42 -10.51
CA GLN A 27 -10.73 -26.80 -10.41
C GLN A 27 -11.59 -27.24 -11.60
N LEU A 28 -12.27 -26.29 -12.26
CA LEU A 28 -13.13 -26.56 -13.40
C LEU A 28 -12.45 -26.28 -14.75
N ASP A 29 -11.15 -25.96 -14.76
CA ASP A 29 -10.37 -25.63 -15.95
C ASP A 29 -11.04 -24.57 -16.85
N LEU A 30 -11.67 -23.54 -16.25
CA LEU A 30 -12.49 -22.57 -17.00
C LEU A 30 -11.68 -21.66 -17.94
N LEU A 31 -10.36 -21.61 -17.77
CA LEU A 31 -9.44 -20.83 -18.59
C LEU A 31 -8.65 -21.69 -19.60
N LYS A 32 -9.01 -22.97 -19.78
CA LYS A 32 -8.34 -23.85 -20.74
C LYS A 32 -8.38 -23.27 -22.16
N GLY A 33 -7.22 -23.19 -22.81
CA GLY A 33 -7.07 -22.61 -24.14
C GLY A 33 -6.93 -21.08 -24.16
N LYS A 34 -6.74 -20.46 -23.00
CA LYS A 34 -6.54 -19.01 -22.83
C LYS A 34 -5.22 -18.69 -22.12
N GLU A 35 -4.28 -19.63 -22.13
CA GLU A 35 -3.01 -19.52 -21.40
C GLU A 35 -2.16 -18.33 -21.87
N ASP A 36 -2.26 -17.97 -23.15
CA ASP A 36 -1.55 -16.83 -23.75
C ASP A 36 -2.38 -15.52 -23.75
N GLU A 37 -3.60 -15.53 -23.22
CA GLU A 37 -4.43 -14.31 -23.13
C GLU A 37 -3.89 -13.37 -22.04
N LEU A 38 -3.69 -12.10 -22.40
CA LEU A 38 -3.30 -11.05 -21.47
C LEU A 38 -4.48 -10.12 -21.20
N ALA A 39 -5.10 -10.28 -20.04
CA ALA A 39 -6.20 -9.44 -19.56
C ALA A 39 -5.67 -8.34 -18.64
N PHE A 40 -5.35 -7.18 -19.22
CA PHE A 40 -4.96 -5.99 -18.48
C PHE A 40 -6.18 -5.19 -18.02
N CYS A 41 -6.12 -4.63 -16.81
CA CYS A 41 -7.04 -3.58 -16.36
C CYS A 41 -6.34 -2.58 -15.45
N PHE A 42 -6.99 -1.42 -15.30
CA PHE A 42 -6.65 -0.45 -14.26
C PHE A 42 -7.67 -0.56 -13.13
N VAL A 43 -7.19 -0.55 -11.90
CA VAL A 43 -8.02 -0.34 -10.71
C VAL A 43 -7.79 1.09 -10.25
N ILE A 44 -8.86 1.88 -10.21
CA ILE A 44 -8.86 3.31 -9.86
C ILE A 44 -9.92 3.58 -8.79
N ASP A 45 -10.03 4.82 -8.33
CA ASP A 45 -11.02 5.26 -7.34
C ASP A 45 -10.93 4.48 -6.01
N MET A 46 -9.70 4.18 -5.61
CA MET A 46 -9.40 3.55 -4.33
C MET A 46 -9.62 4.55 -3.19
N PRO A 47 -10.07 4.09 -2.00
CA PRO A 47 -10.12 4.93 -0.81
C PRO A 47 -8.76 5.58 -0.53
N LEU A 48 -8.76 6.83 -0.07
CA LEU A 48 -7.54 7.50 0.39
C LEU A 48 -7.17 7.08 1.80
N PHE A 49 -8.18 6.86 2.64
CA PHE A 49 -8.06 6.48 4.03
C PHE A 49 -8.66 5.09 4.26
N GLU A 50 -8.10 4.39 5.22
CA GLU A 50 -8.66 3.16 5.77
C GLU A 50 -8.72 3.27 7.29
N GLU A 51 -9.53 2.42 7.90
CA GLU A 51 -9.65 2.34 9.35
C GLU A 51 -9.10 0.99 9.82
N GLY A 52 -8.16 1.05 10.77
CA GLY A 52 -7.62 -0.14 11.43
C GLY A 52 -8.62 -0.77 12.40
N ASP A 53 -8.31 -1.99 12.85
CA ASP A 53 -9.15 -2.71 13.83
C ASP A 53 -9.26 -1.98 15.19
N ASP A 54 -8.32 -1.09 15.49
CA ASP A 54 -8.27 -0.21 16.66
C ASP A 54 -9.07 1.11 16.49
N GLY A 55 -9.60 1.34 15.28
CA GLY A 55 -10.30 2.57 14.90
C GLY A 55 -9.38 3.73 14.50
N GLU A 56 -8.07 3.50 14.42
CA GLU A 56 -7.13 4.51 13.91
C GLU A 56 -7.22 4.64 12.40
N LEU A 57 -7.02 5.87 11.90
CA LEU A 57 -7.02 6.14 10.46
C LEU A 57 -5.63 5.86 9.86
N GLY A 58 -5.59 4.99 8.87
CA GLY A 58 -4.44 4.72 8.02
C GLY A 58 -4.59 5.35 6.64
N ALA A 59 -3.48 5.43 5.92
CA ALA A 59 -3.49 5.72 4.49
C ALA A 59 -3.46 4.39 3.72
N THR A 60 -4.38 4.20 2.77
CA THR A 60 -4.45 2.95 1.98
C THR A 60 -3.20 2.71 1.12
N HIS A 61 -2.46 3.76 0.79
CA HIS A 61 -1.18 3.66 0.06
C HIS A 61 -0.05 4.30 0.86
N HIS A 62 0.28 5.55 0.56
CA HIS A 62 1.23 6.35 1.32
C HIS A 62 0.64 7.74 1.54
N PRO A 63 1.06 8.46 2.60
CA PRO A 63 0.42 9.71 3.03
C PRO A 63 0.65 10.92 2.09
N PHE A 64 1.31 10.70 0.94
CA PHE A 64 1.58 11.72 -0.08
C PHE A 64 0.67 11.58 -1.30
N THR A 65 -0.24 10.61 -1.29
CA THR A 65 -1.22 10.41 -2.36
C THR A 65 -2.27 11.51 -2.30
N LYS A 66 -2.50 12.16 -3.43
CA LYS A 66 -3.48 13.24 -3.55
C LYS A 66 -4.91 12.66 -3.50
N PRO A 67 -5.86 13.28 -2.78
CA PRO A 67 -7.29 13.00 -2.97
C PRO A 67 -7.75 13.44 -4.36
N THR A 68 -8.92 12.97 -4.80
CA THR A 68 -9.56 13.52 -6.00
C THR A 68 -9.89 15.00 -5.81
N ASP A 69 -9.90 15.77 -6.91
CA ASP A 69 -10.03 17.24 -6.84
C ASP A 69 -11.29 17.72 -6.11
N LYS A 70 -12.40 16.97 -6.21
CA LYS A 70 -13.66 17.28 -5.53
C LYS A 70 -13.58 17.19 -4.01
N ASP A 71 -12.66 16.38 -3.48
CA ASP A 71 -12.57 16.07 -2.05
C ASP A 71 -11.48 16.91 -1.34
N ILE A 72 -10.61 17.61 -2.08
CA ILE A 72 -9.50 18.41 -1.54
C ILE A 72 -9.97 19.40 -0.47
N GLU A 73 -11.01 20.18 -0.77
CA GLU A 73 -11.51 21.21 0.14
C GLU A 73 -12.09 20.63 1.43
N PHE A 74 -12.75 19.47 1.35
CA PHE A 74 -13.25 18.75 2.51
C PHE A 74 -12.09 18.25 3.38
N VAL A 75 -11.09 17.59 2.77
CA VAL A 75 -9.90 17.07 3.46
C VAL A 75 -9.12 18.19 4.15
N LYS A 76 -8.90 19.33 3.46
CA LYS A 76 -8.23 20.50 4.06
C LYS A 76 -8.97 21.01 5.30
N LYS A 77 -10.28 21.25 5.18
CA LYS A 77 -11.09 21.77 6.29
C LYS A 77 -11.08 20.82 7.48
N LEU A 78 -11.28 19.53 7.23
CA LEU A 78 -11.30 18.53 8.30
C LEU A 78 -9.92 18.39 8.95
N GLY A 79 -8.84 18.29 8.17
CA GLY A 79 -7.49 18.19 8.72
C GLY A 79 -7.08 19.43 9.54
N ASN A 80 -7.42 20.64 9.08
CA ASN A 80 -7.19 21.87 9.86
C ASN A 80 -7.99 21.89 11.16
N LYS A 81 -9.25 21.43 11.14
CA LYS A 81 -10.08 21.26 12.35
C LYS A 81 -9.40 20.32 13.35
N ILE A 82 -8.91 19.16 12.90
CA ILE A 82 -8.21 18.19 13.77
C ILE A 82 -6.89 18.76 14.29
N ALA A 83 -6.12 19.46 13.46
CA ALA A 83 -4.88 20.11 13.86
C ALA A 83 -5.09 21.17 14.95
N ASN A 84 -6.25 21.83 14.98
CA ASN A 84 -6.64 22.77 16.04
C ASN A 84 -7.16 22.10 17.33
N GLY A 85 -7.14 20.76 17.40
CA GLY A 85 -7.57 19.98 18.56
C GLY A 85 -9.07 19.75 18.65
N GLU A 86 -9.83 20.10 17.60
CA GLU A 86 -11.24 19.77 17.52
C GLU A 86 -11.46 18.30 17.16
N LYS A 87 -12.61 17.75 17.56
CA LYS A 87 -12.95 16.35 17.29
C LYS A 87 -13.70 16.19 15.97
N MET A 88 -13.39 15.11 15.26
CA MET A 88 -14.15 14.64 14.11
C MET A 88 -15.53 14.12 14.56
N THR A 89 -16.58 14.42 13.82
CA THR A 89 -17.91 13.82 14.02
C THR A 89 -17.99 12.46 13.31
N ASN A 90 -18.99 11.64 13.67
CA ASN A 90 -19.21 10.37 12.98
C ASN A 90 -19.55 10.57 11.50
N GLU A 91 -20.33 11.59 11.16
CA GLU A 91 -20.68 11.93 9.77
C GLU A 91 -19.44 12.35 8.95
N GLU A 92 -18.57 13.19 9.53
CA GLU A 92 -17.30 13.57 8.89
C GLU A 92 -16.40 12.36 8.67
N ARG A 93 -16.42 11.41 9.62
CA ARG A 93 -15.63 10.18 9.55
C ARG A 93 -16.12 9.24 8.45
N GLU A 94 -17.43 9.03 8.37
CA GLU A 94 -18.04 8.24 7.29
C GLU A 94 -17.72 8.86 5.92
N GLN A 95 -17.86 10.17 5.79
CA GLN A 95 -17.50 10.89 4.57
C GLN A 95 -16.00 10.79 4.24
N LEU A 96 -15.12 10.83 5.25
CA LEU A 96 -13.67 10.71 5.05
C LEU A 96 -13.27 9.35 4.48
N LEU A 97 -13.92 8.27 4.91
CA LEU A 97 -13.69 6.92 4.38
C LEU A 97 -14.18 6.74 2.94
N GLU A 98 -15.07 7.61 2.46
CA GLU A 98 -15.50 7.65 1.06
C GLU A 98 -14.59 8.48 0.15
N VAL A 99 -13.68 9.28 0.71
CA VAL A 99 -12.73 10.09 -0.06
C VAL A 99 -11.88 9.19 -0.94
N LYS A 100 -11.87 9.52 -2.23
CA LYS A 100 -11.09 8.76 -3.23
C LYS A 100 -9.71 9.35 -3.39
N SER A 101 -8.75 8.47 -3.61
CA SER A 101 -7.39 8.82 -3.98
C SER A 101 -7.25 8.94 -5.49
N ASP A 102 -6.39 9.84 -5.93
CA ASP A 102 -5.93 9.98 -7.32
C ASP A 102 -4.78 8.98 -7.56
N SER A 103 -5.12 7.69 -7.38
CA SER A 103 -4.20 6.55 -7.46
C SER A 103 -4.74 5.49 -8.41
N TYR A 104 -3.84 4.61 -8.85
CA TYR A 104 -4.14 3.58 -9.81
C TYR A 104 -3.21 2.38 -9.68
N ASP A 105 -3.78 1.19 -9.84
CA ASP A 105 -3.03 -0.05 -10.01
C ASP A 105 -3.21 -0.59 -11.42
N ILE A 106 -2.15 -1.19 -11.96
CA ILE A 106 -2.13 -1.88 -13.24
C ILE A 106 -2.15 -3.37 -12.92
N VAL A 107 -3.20 -4.06 -13.34
CA VAL A 107 -3.39 -5.50 -13.08
C VAL A 107 -3.33 -6.27 -14.38
N LEU A 108 -2.65 -7.43 -14.38
CA LEU A 108 -2.60 -8.39 -15.47
C LEU A 108 -2.97 -9.77 -14.94
N ASN A 109 -4.00 -10.39 -15.51
CA ASN A 109 -4.41 -11.77 -15.20
C ASN A 109 -4.60 -12.02 -13.68
N GLY A 110 -5.06 -11.00 -12.94
CA GLY A 110 -5.27 -11.06 -11.49
C GLY A 110 -4.03 -10.75 -10.64
N TYR A 111 -2.90 -10.42 -11.26
CA TYR A 111 -1.70 -9.95 -10.57
C TYR A 111 -1.56 -8.43 -10.72
N GLU A 112 -1.35 -7.73 -9.61
CA GLU A 112 -0.93 -6.34 -9.61
C GLU A 112 0.49 -6.25 -10.20
N LEU A 113 0.67 -5.64 -11.37
CA LEU A 113 2.00 -5.45 -11.97
C LEU A 113 2.75 -4.28 -11.38
N GLY A 114 2.00 -3.30 -10.88
CA GLY A 114 2.52 -2.05 -10.37
C GLY A 114 1.40 -1.08 -10.13
N GLY A 115 1.74 0.03 -9.48
CA GLY A 115 0.79 1.04 -9.08
C GLY A 115 1.44 2.40 -8.93
N GLY A 116 0.62 3.42 -8.83
CA GLY A 116 1.05 4.80 -8.80
C GLY A 116 0.00 5.73 -8.23
N SER A 117 0.41 6.96 -7.97
CA SER A 117 -0.54 8.02 -7.64
C SER A 117 -0.03 9.38 -8.03
N ILE A 118 -0.98 10.31 -8.21
CA ILE A 118 -0.69 11.72 -8.25
C ILE A 118 -0.32 12.16 -6.83
N ARG A 119 0.76 12.93 -6.74
CA ARG A 119 1.33 13.36 -5.46
C ARG A 119 0.79 14.72 -5.06
N ILE A 120 0.71 14.91 -3.75
CA ILE A 120 0.39 16.20 -3.16
C ILE A 120 1.58 17.15 -3.39
N HIS A 121 1.26 18.34 -3.87
CA HIS A 121 2.21 19.43 -4.09
C HIS A 121 1.75 20.73 -3.42
N ASP A 122 0.64 20.68 -2.67
CA ASP A 122 0.11 21.76 -1.84
C ASP A 122 0.44 21.47 -0.36
N ALA A 123 1.14 22.40 0.28
CA ALA A 123 1.66 22.19 1.64
C ALA A 123 0.53 22.09 2.67
N GLU A 124 -0.51 22.91 2.54
CA GLU A 124 -1.65 22.91 3.44
C GLU A 124 -2.39 21.57 3.40
N LEU A 125 -2.64 21.04 2.20
CA LEU A 125 -3.26 19.73 2.03
C LEU A 125 -2.40 18.62 2.64
N GLN A 126 -1.07 18.68 2.45
CA GLN A 126 -0.17 17.67 3.02
C GLN A 126 -0.19 17.70 4.56
N HIS A 127 -0.17 18.88 5.16
CA HIS A 127 -0.32 19.04 6.61
C HIS A 127 -1.67 18.56 7.12
N ALA A 128 -2.76 18.87 6.40
CA ALA A 128 -4.10 18.42 6.73
C ALA A 128 -4.19 16.88 6.75
N ILE A 129 -3.61 16.19 5.76
CA ILE A 129 -3.57 14.72 5.75
C ILE A 129 -2.75 14.17 6.90
N PHE A 130 -1.59 14.74 7.23
CA PHE A 130 -0.82 14.28 8.38
C PHE A 130 -1.57 14.44 9.71
N ALA A 131 -2.32 15.54 9.87
CA ALA A 131 -3.17 15.73 11.04
C ALA A 131 -4.30 14.69 11.11
N LEU A 132 -4.93 14.36 9.98
CA LEU A 132 -5.96 13.31 9.89
C LEU A 132 -5.42 11.92 10.24
N LEU A 133 -4.16 11.66 9.90
CA LEU A 133 -3.44 10.42 10.26
C LEU A 133 -2.90 10.44 11.70
N GLY A 134 -3.25 11.46 12.50
CA GLY A 134 -2.90 11.53 13.91
C GLY A 134 -1.45 11.95 14.21
N LEU A 135 -0.70 12.46 13.22
CA LEU A 135 0.64 12.95 13.47
C LEU A 135 0.59 14.34 14.12
N SER A 136 1.30 14.48 15.24
CA SER A 136 1.57 15.78 15.85
C SER A 136 2.55 16.62 15.02
N GLU A 137 2.52 17.94 15.20
CA GLU A 137 3.43 18.85 14.49
C GLU A 137 4.90 18.49 14.72
N GLN A 138 5.27 18.08 15.95
CA GLN A 138 6.62 17.62 16.25
C GLN A 138 7.01 16.39 15.41
N GLN A 139 6.14 15.39 15.34
CA GLN A 139 6.40 14.17 14.55
C GLN A 139 6.46 14.49 13.05
N ILE A 140 5.64 15.41 12.56
CA ILE A 140 5.66 15.87 11.18
C ILE A 140 7.03 16.51 10.87
N GLN A 141 7.51 17.42 11.71
CA GLN A 141 8.80 18.08 11.49
C GLN A 141 9.98 17.12 11.58
N GLU A 142 10.01 16.24 12.58
CA GLU A 142 11.09 15.26 12.76
C GLU A 142 11.19 14.28 11.60
N ARG A 143 10.05 13.78 11.10
CA ARG A 143 10.01 12.75 10.04
C ARG A 143 10.03 13.33 8.64
N PHE A 144 9.31 14.43 8.41
CA PHE A 144 9.00 14.95 7.08
C PHE A 144 9.37 16.41 6.86
N GLY A 145 9.92 17.12 7.86
CA GLY A 145 10.23 18.55 7.75
C GLY A 145 11.19 18.87 6.59
N HIS A 146 12.15 17.99 6.31
CA HIS A 146 13.07 18.14 5.18
C HIS A 146 12.34 18.11 3.82
N LEU A 147 11.32 17.25 3.68
CA LEU A 147 10.50 17.14 2.48
C LEU A 147 9.50 18.29 2.38
N LEU A 148 8.85 18.66 3.48
CA LEU A 148 7.89 19.77 3.52
C LEU A 148 8.54 21.11 3.20
N LYS A 149 9.81 21.29 3.58
CA LYS A 149 10.60 22.46 3.17
C LYS A 149 10.65 22.62 1.64
N CYS A 150 10.62 21.53 0.87
CA CYS A 150 10.63 21.59 -0.59
C CYS A 150 9.37 22.28 -1.16
N PHE A 151 8.23 22.16 -0.48
CA PHE A 151 6.97 22.79 -0.94
C PHE A 151 7.10 24.32 -1.02
N ALA A 152 7.89 24.93 -0.14
CA ALA A 152 8.16 26.36 -0.16
C ALA A 152 8.99 26.83 -1.39
N TYR A 153 9.65 25.90 -2.10
CA TYR A 153 10.42 26.18 -3.31
C TYR A 153 9.62 25.96 -4.61
N GLY A 154 8.32 25.66 -4.52
CA GLY A 154 7.45 25.50 -5.69
C GLY A 154 7.52 24.11 -6.30
N VAL A 155 7.02 23.10 -5.57
CA VAL A 155 6.88 21.73 -6.08
C VAL A 155 5.81 21.72 -7.18
N PRO A 156 6.12 21.27 -8.41
CA PRO A 156 5.12 21.19 -9.47
C PRO A 156 4.13 20.04 -9.21
N PRO A 157 2.93 20.06 -9.84
CA PRO A 157 2.11 18.88 -9.93
C PRO A 157 2.93 17.71 -10.50
N HIS A 158 2.96 16.59 -9.80
CA HIS A 158 3.74 15.43 -10.17
C HIS A 158 3.01 14.14 -9.78
N GLY A 159 3.37 13.06 -10.46
CA GLY A 159 2.84 11.73 -10.23
C GLY A 159 3.85 10.71 -10.72
N GLY A 160 3.65 9.46 -10.35
CA GLY A 160 4.52 8.39 -10.81
C GLY A 160 3.93 7.04 -10.52
N CYS A 161 4.60 6.02 -11.01
CA CYS A 161 4.28 4.62 -10.77
C CYS A 161 5.56 3.81 -10.55
N ALA A 162 5.40 2.64 -9.96
CA ALA A 162 6.45 1.64 -9.83
C ALA A 162 5.89 0.29 -10.26
N PHE A 163 6.74 -0.51 -10.92
CA PHE A 163 6.39 -1.84 -11.37
C PHE A 163 7.20 -2.89 -10.61
N GLY A 164 6.55 -4.01 -10.29
CA GLY A 164 7.20 -5.21 -9.81
C GLY A 164 7.88 -5.95 -10.96
N LEU A 165 9.14 -5.61 -11.22
CA LEU A 165 9.90 -6.20 -12.33
C LEU A 165 9.93 -7.74 -12.25
N ASP A 166 10.20 -8.31 -11.07
CA ASP A 166 10.24 -9.76 -10.89
C ASP A 166 8.89 -10.42 -11.25
N ARG A 167 7.78 -9.77 -10.89
CA ARG A 167 6.44 -10.24 -11.21
C ARG A 167 6.15 -10.16 -12.71
N ILE A 168 6.59 -9.09 -13.37
CA ILE A 168 6.48 -8.95 -14.83
C ILE A 168 7.24 -10.08 -15.53
N VAL A 169 8.50 -10.33 -15.14
CA VAL A 169 9.32 -11.38 -15.76
C VAL A 169 8.74 -12.76 -15.45
N MET A 170 8.27 -13.01 -14.23
CA MET A 170 7.60 -14.25 -13.82
C MET A 170 6.39 -14.55 -14.71
N LEU A 171 5.50 -13.57 -14.90
CA LEU A 171 4.31 -13.72 -15.73
C LEU A 171 4.66 -13.88 -17.21
N TYR A 172 5.64 -13.12 -17.71
CA TYR A 172 6.10 -13.23 -19.09
C TYR A 172 6.69 -14.62 -19.40
N GLN A 173 7.35 -15.25 -18.43
CA GLN A 173 7.93 -16.58 -18.55
C GLN A 173 6.95 -17.70 -18.14
N ASN A 174 5.69 -17.38 -17.83
CA ASN A 174 4.68 -18.33 -17.33
C ASN A 174 5.16 -19.15 -16.11
N MET A 175 5.88 -18.51 -15.20
CA MET A 175 6.37 -19.12 -13.96
C MET A 175 5.38 -18.93 -12.81
N GLU A 176 5.31 -19.90 -11.90
CA GLU A 176 4.42 -19.82 -10.74
C GLU A 176 5.01 -19.04 -9.55
N ASN A 177 6.31 -18.80 -9.55
CA ASN A 177 7.02 -18.22 -8.42
C ASN A 177 8.11 -17.23 -8.86
N ILE A 178 8.17 -16.06 -8.22
CA ILE A 178 9.19 -15.03 -8.50
C ILE A 178 10.62 -15.54 -8.25
N ARG A 179 10.80 -16.58 -7.43
CA ARG A 179 12.11 -17.19 -7.20
C ARG A 179 12.73 -17.79 -8.46
N GLU A 180 11.91 -18.17 -9.44
CA GLU A 180 12.39 -18.73 -10.71
C GLU A 180 13.02 -17.65 -11.62
N VAL A 181 12.78 -16.37 -11.33
CA VAL A 181 13.30 -15.24 -12.13
C VAL A 181 14.32 -14.39 -11.37
N ILE A 182 14.68 -14.80 -10.15
CA ILE A 182 15.69 -14.17 -9.31
C ILE A 182 16.87 -15.14 -9.20
N LEU A 183 18.09 -14.69 -9.52
CA LEU A 183 19.26 -15.57 -9.56
C LEU A 183 19.61 -16.19 -8.19
N PHE A 184 19.53 -15.41 -7.11
CA PHE A 184 19.81 -15.86 -5.73
C PHE A 184 18.66 -15.48 -4.78
N PRO A 185 17.51 -16.17 -4.89
CA PRO A 185 16.31 -15.82 -4.15
C PRO A 185 16.45 -16.16 -2.66
N LYS A 186 15.66 -15.47 -1.83
CA LYS A 186 15.54 -15.79 -0.40
C LYS A 186 14.34 -16.70 -0.13
N ASN A 187 14.43 -17.55 0.89
CA ASN A 187 13.29 -18.33 1.35
C ASN A 187 12.29 -17.47 2.15
N GLN A 188 11.18 -18.06 2.61
CA GLN A 188 10.16 -17.35 3.40
C GLN A 188 10.65 -16.88 4.79
N LYS A 189 11.80 -17.38 5.24
CA LYS A 189 12.48 -16.96 6.47
C LYS A 189 13.59 -15.93 6.20
N TYR A 190 13.56 -15.30 5.02
CA TYR A 190 14.54 -14.29 4.57
C TYR A 190 15.99 -14.80 4.51
N ARG A 191 16.18 -16.12 4.35
CA ARG A 191 17.52 -16.75 4.31
C ARG A 191 17.96 -17.01 2.88
N ASP A 192 19.24 -16.76 2.62
CA ASP A 192 19.95 -17.27 1.45
C ASP A 192 20.56 -18.63 1.79
N LEU A 193 20.04 -19.70 1.20
CA LEU A 193 20.52 -21.05 1.50
C LEU A 193 21.86 -21.37 0.83
N MET A 194 22.20 -20.70 -0.26
CA MET A 194 23.45 -20.93 -0.97
C MET A 194 24.61 -20.24 -0.24
N LEU A 195 24.40 -19.01 0.20
CA LEU A 195 25.41 -18.20 0.91
C LEU A 195 25.39 -18.39 2.43
N ASN A 196 24.42 -19.16 2.95
CA ASN A 196 24.16 -19.31 4.38
C ASN A 196 24.02 -17.95 5.10
N ALA A 197 23.17 -17.07 4.54
CA ALA A 197 22.97 -15.70 5.02
C ALA A 197 21.55 -15.47 5.56
N PRO A 198 21.35 -14.58 6.56
CA PRO A 198 22.40 -13.88 7.30
C PRO A 198 23.23 -14.83 8.18
N SER A 199 24.42 -14.36 8.57
CA SER A 199 25.37 -15.05 9.44
C SER A 199 25.81 -14.12 10.56
N ASP A 200 26.40 -14.68 11.62
CA ASP A 200 26.96 -13.88 12.70
C ASP A 200 28.15 -13.03 12.22
N ILE A 201 28.32 -11.87 12.87
CA ILE A 201 29.45 -10.95 12.65
C ILE A 201 30.33 -10.93 13.91
N GLY A 202 31.62 -10.63 13.75
CA GLY A 202 32.56 -10.62 14.86
C GLY A 202 32.32 -9.49 15.87
N GLU A 203 32.57 -9.76 17.15
CA GLU A 203 32.37 -8.81 18.26
C GLU A 203 33.12 -7.49 18.06
N GLY A 204 34.31 -7.53 17.47
CA GLY A 204 35.09 -6.32 17.17
C GLY A 204 34.36 -5.33 16.27
N LEU A 205 33.65 -5.83 15.25
CA LEU A 205 32.86 -5.00 14.33
C LEU A 205 31.59 -4.46 15.03
N ILE A 206 30.94 -5.29 15.84
CA ILE A 206 29.78 -4.88 16.65
C ILE A 206 30.16 -3.70 17.55
N HIS A 207 31.29 -3.81 18.25
CA HIS A 207 31.81 -2.74 19.12
C HIS A 207 32.22 -1.49 18.33
N GLU A 208 32.89 -1.65 17.18
CA GLU A 208 33.26 -0.52 16.32
C GLU A 208 32.03 0.26 15.82
N LEU A 209 30.94 -0.46 15.50
CA LEU A 209 29.66 0.15 15.12
C LEU A 209 28.89 0.74 16.32
N GLY A 210 29.38 0.55 17.55
CA GLY A 210 28.72 1.00 18.77
C GLY A 210 27.40 0.27 19.04
N LEU A 211 27.29 -0.98 18.60
CA LEU A 211 26.10 -1.81 18.74
C LEU A 211 26.28 -2.83 19.87
N GLU A 212 25.16 -3.36 20.36
CA GLU A 212 25.12 -4.47 21.30
C GLU A 212 24.02 -5.45 20.84
N VAL A 213 24.33 -6.74 20.84
CA VAL A 213 23.34 -7.78 20.52
C VAL A 213 22.64 -8.17 21.80
N LEU A 214 21.39 -7.75 21.96
CA LEU A 214 20.56 -8.15 23.09
C LEU A 214 20.16 -9.63 22.94
N PRO A 215 20.04 -10.38 24.05
CA PRO A 215 19.46 -11.72 24.02
C PRO A 215 18.03 -11.64 23.48
N GLN A 216 17.65 -12.59 22.61
CA GLN A 216 16.26 -12.72 22.16
C GLN A 216 15.40 -13.13 23.36
N GLU A 217 14.35 -12.35 23.65
CA GLU A 217 13.27 -12.80 24.54
C GLU A 217 12.54 -13.98 23.87
N GLU A 218 12.35 -15.07 24.61
CA GLU A 218 11.63 -16.30 24.17
C GLU A 218 10.13 -16.06 23.98
#